data_AF-A0A537J6V9-F1
#
_entry.id   AF-A0A537J6V9-F1
#
_cell.length_a   1.000
_cell.length_b   1.000
_cell.length_c   1.000
_cell.angle_alpha   90.00
_cell.angle_beta   90.00
_cell.angle_gamma   90.00
#
_symmetry.space_group_name_H-M   'P 1'
#
loop_
_entity.id
_entity.type
_entity.pdbx_description
1 polymer ?
#
loop_
_entity_poly.entity_id
_entity_poly.type
_entity_poly.pdbx_seq_one_letter_code
_entity_poly.pdbx_strand_id
1 'polypeptide(L)' 'MIKERIVIPDFRLSPRIDQVGVEERASRFTKRSIKKESKIEGLKLVLSMIDLTTLEGKDTPGKVKQLCYKA' A
#
# COMPACT_ATOMS: atom_id res chain seq x y z
N MET A 1 23.66 -1.53 -35.90
CA MET A 1 22.79 -1.60 -34.72
C MET A 1 21.37 -1.28 -35.16
N ILE A 2 20.55 -2.32 -35.34
CA ILE A 2 19.24 -2.24 -35.99
C ILE A 2 18.26 -1.59 -35.01
N LYS A 3 17.71 -0.41 -35.34
CA LYS A 3 16.56 0.16 -34.63
C LYS A 3 15.35 -0.69 -35.01
N GLU A 4 14.83 -1.48 -34.09
CA GLU A 4 13.51 -2.08 -34.25
C GLU A 4 12.47 -0.98 -34.51
N ARG A 5 11.70 -1.13 -35.59
CA ARG A 5 10.56 -0.26 -35.87
C ARG A 5 9.45 -0.64 -34.89
N ILE A 6 9.10 0.27 -33.99
CA ILE A 6 7.90 0.14 -33.18
C ILE A 6 6.71 0.29 -34.11
N VAL A 7 5.97 -0.80 -34.33
CA VAL A 7 4.71 -0.80 -35.06
C VAL A 7 3.61 -0.43 -34.08
N ILE A 8 3.04 0.77 -34.23
CA ILE A 8 1.91 1.22 -33.42
C ILE A 8 0.64 0.59 -34.02
N PRO A 9 -0.17 -0.13 -33.24
CA PRO A 9 -1.42 -0.72 -33.74
C PRO A 9 -2.44 0.36 -34.11
N ASP A 10 -3.28 0.08 -35.10
CA ASP A 10 -4.39 0.98 -35.47
C ASP A 10 -5.53 0.84 -34.46
N PHE A 11 -5.59 1.77 -33.51
CA PHE A 11 -6.60 1.79 -32.46
C PHE A 11 -8.04 2.02 -32.97
N ARG A 12 -8.24 2.43 -34.23
CA ARG A 12 -9.58 2.55 -34.82
C ARG A 12 -10.27 1.20 -35.02
N LEU A 13 -9.49 0.11 -35.04
CA LEU A 13 -9.98 -1.26 -35.16
C LEU A 13 -10.27 -1.91 -33.79
N SER A 14 -10.09 -1.19 -32.67
CA SER A 14 -10.40 -1.77 -31.36
C SER A 14 -11.90 -2.06 -31.23
N PRO A 15 -12.28 -3.21 -30.65
CA PRO A 15 -13.68 -3.50 -30.34
C PRO A 15 -14.33 -2.35 -29.56
N ARG A 16 -15.61 -2.07 -29.84
CA ARG A 16 -16.38 -1.14 -29.03
C ARG A 16 -16.54 -1.70 -27.62
N ILE A 17 -16.21 -0.91 -26.61
CA ILE A 17 -16.37 -1.26 -25.20
C ILE A 17 -17.51 -0.46 -24.59
N ASP A 18 -18.19 -1.05 -23.62
CA ASP A 18 -19.05 -0.32 -22.70
C ASP A 18 -18.18 0.37 -21.65
N GLN A 19 -17.94 1.67 -21.84
CA GLN A 19 -17.13 2.47 -20.95
C GLN A 19 -17.69 2.51 -19.52
N VAL A 20 -19.01 2.72 -19.38
CA VAL A 20 -19.67 2.86 -18.08
C VAL A 20 -19.54 1.56 -17.29
N GLY A 21 -19.83 0.42 -17.93
CA GLY A 21 -19.70 -0.89 -17.29
C GLY A 21 -18.25 -1.23 -16.88
N VAL A 22 -17.24 -0.77 -17.63
CA VAL A 22 -15.82 -0.94 -17.24
C VAL A 22 -15.51 -0.11 -15.99
N GLU A 23 -15.89 1.16 -15.98
CA GLU A 23 -15.64 2.08 -14.87
C GLU A 23 -16.34 1.60 -13.58
N GLU A 24 -17.58 1.13 -13.67
CA GLU A 24 -18.32 0.59 -12.53
C GLU A 24 -17.64 -0.65 -11.92
N ARG A 25 -17.18 -1.59 -12.77
CA ARG A 25 -16.46 -2.78 -12.30
C ARG A 25 -15.14 -2.42 -11.64
N ALA A 26 -14.36 -1.51 -12.23
CA ALA A 26 -13.11 -1.06 -11.64
C ALA A 26 -13.34 -0.38 -10.28
N SER A 27 -14.36 0.50 -10.20
CA SER A 27 -14.73 1.23 -8.99
C SER A 27 -15.14 0.32 -7.83
N ARG A 28 -15.75 -0.85 -8.10
CA ARG A 28 -16.12 -1.81 -7.04
C ARG A 28 -14.93 -2.30 -6.21
N PHE A 29 -13.75 -2.41 -6.81
CA PHE A 29 -12.55 -2.86 -6.10
C PHE A 29 -11.99 -1.80 -5.15
N THR A 30 -12.23 -0.51 -5.41
CA THR A 30 -11.72 0.60 -4.58
C THR A 30 -12.72 1.04 -3.51
N LYS A 31 -14.01 0.73 -3.66
CA LYS A 31 -15.08 1.15 -2.74
C LYS A 31 -15.12 0.38 -1.42
N ARG A 32 -14.58 -0.85 -1.37
CA ARG A 32 -14.61 -1.66 -0.15
C ARG A 32 -13.35 -1.43 0.68
N SER A 33 -13.55 -1.10 1.96
CA SER A 33 -12.47 -1.18 2.94
C SER A 33 -11.86 -2.59 2.99
N ILE A 34 -10.56 -2.67 3.26
CA ILE A 34 -9.90 -3.94 3.62
C ILE A 34 -10.62 -4.55 4.83
N LYS A 35 -10.74 -5.88 4.85
CA LYS A 35 -11.34 -6.65 5.95
C LYS A 35 -10.69 -6.24 7.28
N LYS A 36 -11.49 -6.17 8.35
CA LYS A 36 -11.00 -5.76 9.68
C LYS A 36 -9.84 -6.66 10.13
N GLU A 37 -9.96 -7.96 9.87
CA GLU A 37 -8.97 -8.98 10.23
C GLU A 37 -7.65 -8.71 9.52
N SER A 38 -7.68 -8.42 8.21
CA SER A 38 -6.48 -8.10 7.42
C SER A 38 -5.81 -6.81 7.88
N LYS A 39 -6.57 -5.80 8.31
CA LYS A 39 -6.00 -4.57 8.89
C LYS A 39 -5.27 -4.86 10.21
N ILE A 40 -5.86 -5.69 11.07
CA ILE A 40 -5.26 -6.07 12.36
C ILE A 40 -3.97 -6.87 12.14
N GLU A 41 -3.98 -7.84 11.24
CA GLU A 41 -2.78 -8.63 10.92
C GLU A 41 -1.68 -7.77 10.31
N GLY A 42 -2.03 -6.85 9.40
CA GLY A 42 -1.07 -5.87 8.88
C GLY A 42 -0.47 -4.99 9.98
N LEU A 43 -1.27 -4.54 10.95
CA LEU A 43 -0.80 -3.74 12.07
C LEU A 43 0.18 -4.52 12.97
N LYS A 44 -0.15 -5.78 13.30
CA LYS A 44 0.72 -6.65 14.11
C LYS A 44 2.03 -6.95 13.39
N LEU A 45 1.98 -7.21 12.08
CA LEU A 45 3.16 -7.45 11.28
C LEU A 45 4.09 -6.24 11.31
N VAL A 46 3.55 -5.04 11.08
CA VAL A 46 4.33 -3.79 11.16
C VAL A 46 4.95 -3.63 12.56
N LEU A 47 4.18 -3.84 13.63
CA LEU A 47 4.71 -3.78 15.00
C LEU A 47 5.85 -4.77 15.24
N SER A 48 5.78 -5.99 14.70
CA SER A 48 6.84 -7.00 14.84
C SER A 48 8.15 -6.63 14.12
N MET A 49 8.09 -5.67 13.19
CA MET A 49 9.23 -5.22 12.40
C MET A 49 9.80 -3.87 12.87
N ILE A 50 9.26 -3.29 13.94
CA ILE A 50 9.70 -1.99 14.45
C ILE A 50 10.48 -2.17 15.74
N ASP A 51 11.65 -1.56 15.81
CA ASP A 51 12.37 -1.35 17.07
C ASP A 51 11.90 -0.05 17.72
N LEU A 52 11.28 -0.16 18.89
CA LEU A 52 10.92 1.00 19.70
C LEU A 52 12.20 1.54 20.37
N THR A 53 12.75 2.62 19.84
CA THR A 53 14.03 3.22 20.29
C THR A 53 13.87 4.70 20.63
N THR A 54 14.77 5.21 21.49
CA THR A 54 14.92 6.64 21.78
C THR A 54 16.41 6.97 21.86
N LEU A 55 16.81 8.07 21.22
CA LEU A 55 18.19 8.58 21.20
C LEU A 55 18.21 10.08 21.56
N GLU A 56 17.25 10.54 22.37
CA GLU A 56 17.16 11.95 22.75
C GLU A 56 18.20 12.26 23.84
N GLY A 57 18.98 13.34 23.68
CA GLY A 57 19.95 13.77 24.71
C GLY A 57 19.31 14.20 26.04
N LYS A 58 17.98 14.30 26.10
CA LYS A 58 17.17 14.61 27.29
C LYS A 58 16.46 13.39 27.88
N ASP A 59 16.77 12.18 27.41
CA ASP A 59 16.16 10.97 27.95
C ASP A 59 16.45 10.83 29.44
N THR A 60 15.41 10.54 30.20
CA THR A 60 15.50 10.28 31.64
C THR A 60 15.30 8.80 31.91
N PRO A 61 15.81 8.27 33.04
CA PRO A 61 15.57 6.87 33.40
C PRO A 61 14.09 6.49 33.44
N GLY A 62 13.21 7.43 33.81
CA GLY A 62 11.76 7.23 33.79
C GLY A 62 11.21 7.07 32.37
N LYS A 63 11.66 7.90 31.42
CA LYS A 63 11.21 7.83 30.03
C LYS A 63 11.69 6.54 29.34
N VAL A 64 12.92 6.12 29.61
CA VAL A 64 13.44 4.83 29.11
C VAL A 64 12.64 3.66 29.70
N LYS A 65 12.36 3.64 31.01
CA LYS A 65 11.51 2.60 31.62
C LYS A 65 10.13 2.52 30.97
N GLN A 66 9.47 3.67 30.76
CA GLN A 66 8.16 3.72 30.10
C GLN A 66 8.20 3.22 28.65
N LEU A 67 9.30 3.46 27.95
CA LEU A 67 9.51 2.93 26.61
C LEU A 67 9.66 1.41 26.64
N CYS A 68 10.48 0.87 27.55
CA CYS A 68 10.63 -0.58 27.73
C CYS A 68 9.34 -1.28 28.15
N TYR A 69 8.46 -0.64 28.92
CA TYR A 69 7.15 -1.21 29.27
C TYR A 69 6.17 -1.32 28.09
N LYS A 70 6.40 -0.57 27.00
CA LYS A 70 5.53 -0.55 25.81
C LYS A 70 6.01 -1.48 24.71
N ALA A 71 7.28 -1.86 24.75
CA ALA A 71 7.88 -2.86 23.87
C ALA A 71 7.48 -4.27 24.32
#